data_AF-A0A7X7ECB8-F1
#
_entry.id   AF-A0A7X7ECB8-F1
#
_cell.length_a   1.000
_cell.length_b   1.000
_cell.length_c   1.000
_cell.angle_alpha   90.00
_cell.angle_beta   90.00
_cell.angle_gamma   90.00
#
_symmetry.space_group_name_H-M   'P 1'
#
loop_
_entity.id
_entity.type
_entity.pdbx_description
1 polymer ?
#
loop_
_entity_poly.entity_id
_entity_poly.type
_entity_poly.pdbx_seq_one_letter_code
_entity_poly.pdbx_strand_id
1 'polypeptide(L)'
;MKRFLLLATLVALMLFTSCTSTSHRPKPLAVEVAKEVDSPLLVLSINENDLYQAGYKNGDWVLIELDGMLIKALLAGSASQQTTTLVAGPTSSFLYTPTAIRQGSSGLLIPYRPQQERAQSSVSFSGSFVFTL
;
A
#
# COMPACT_ATOMS: atom_id res chain seq x y z
N MET A 1 -15.93 -31.55 -55.24
CA MET A 1 -16.46 -31.12 -53.92
C MET A 1 -15.46 -31.27 -52.76
N LYS A 2 -14.72 -32.38 -52.63
CA LYS A 2 -13.71 -32.58 -51.55
C LYS A 2 -12.61 -31.51 -51.43
N ARG A 3 -12.17 -30.88 -52.53
CA ARG A 3 -11.12 -29.85 -52.52
C ARG A 3 -11.57 -28.48 -51.97
N PHE A 4 -12.86 -28.14 -52.15
CA PHE A 4 -13.44 -26.90 -51.61
C PHE A 4 -13.62 -26.99 -50.09
N LEU A 5 -13.94 -28.17 -49.57
CA LEU A 5 -14.05 -28.45 -48.14
C LEU A 5 -12.71 -28.29 -47.42
N LEU A 6 -11.61 -28.76 -48.03
CA LEU A 6 -10.25 -28.62 -47.51
C LEU A 6 -9.79 -27.16 -47.46
N LEU A 7 -10.09 -26.36 -48.49
CA LEU A 7 -9.77 -24.93 -48.50
C LEU A 7 -10.55 -24.17 -47.43
N ALA A 8 -11.84 -24.46 -47.25
CA ALA A 8 -12.67 -23.83 -46.24
C ALA A 8 -12.17 -24.14 -44.81
N THR A 9 -11.75 -25.38 -44.54
CA THR A 9 -11.15 -25.75 -43.25
C THR A 9 -9.79 -25.08 -43.01
N LEU A 10 -8.97 -24.89 -44.04
CA LEU A 10 -7.66 -24.25 -43.91
C LEU A 10 -7.78 -22.75 -43.61
N VAL A 11 -8.73 -22.07 -44.27
CA VAL A 11 -9.04 -20.65 -44.01
C VAL A 11 -9.65 -20.46 -42.62
N ALA A 12 -10.52 -21.38 -42.18
CA ALA A 12 -11.06 -21.36 -40.83
C ALA A 12 -9.96 -21.53 -39.77
N LEU A 13 -9.01 -22.46 -39.97
CA LEU A 13 -7.91 -22.71 -39.04
C LEU A 13 -6.97 -21.51 -38.87
N MET A 14 -6.76 -20.74 -39.94
CA MET A 14 -5.94 -19.51 -39.95
C MET A 14 -6.59 -18.33 -39.20
N LEU A 15 -7.91 -18.33 -39.01
CA LEU A 15 -8.63 -17.27 -38.30
C LEU A 15 -8.65 -17.47 -36.78
N PHE A 16 -8.39 -18.68 -36.29
CA PHE A 16 -8.36 -18.99 -34.85
C PHE A 16 -7.00 -18.74 -34.17
N THR A 17 -5.94 -18.46 -34.92
CA THR A 17 -4.60 -18.19 -34.35
C THR A 17 -4.39 -16.73 -33.95
N SER A 18 -5.33 -15.83 -34.27
CA SER A 18 -5.23 -14.39 -34.00
C SER A 18 -5.58 -13.99 -32.55
N CYS A 19 -5.94 -14.94 -31.69
CA CYS A 19 -6.23 -14.69 -30.28
C CYS A 19 -5.02 -14.90 -29.36
N THR A 20 -3.82 -14.53 -29.78
CA THR A 20 -2.74 -14.30 -28.81
C THR A 20 -2.93 -12.89 -28.26
N SER A 21 -3.89 -12.75 -27.34
CA SER A 21 -3.96 -11.54 -26.51
C SER A 21 -2.69 -11.54 -25.67
N THR A 22 -1.65 -10.88 -26.15
CA THR A 22 -0.46 -10.52 -25.39
C THR A 22 -0.91 -9.56 -24.31
N SER A 23 -1.53 -10.10 -23.27
CA SER A 23 -1.84 -9.42 -22.02
C SER A 23 -0.50 -8.95 -21.46
N HIS A 24 -0.09 -7.74 -21.85
CA HIS A 24 1.12 -7.11 -21.38
C HIS A 24 0.86 -6.63 -19.95
N ARG A 25 0.84 -7.58 -19.02
CA ARG A 25 0.66 -7.28 -17.61
C ARG A 25 1.80 -6.35 -17.19
N PRO A 26 1.50 -5.22 -16.54
CA PRO A 26 2.54 -4.37 -15.98
C PRO A 26 3.49 -5.20 -15.12
N LYS A 27 4.79 -4.92 -15.22
CA LYS A 27 5.85 -5.58 -14.43
C LYS A 27 6.34 -4.60 -13.35
N PRO A 28 6.91 -5.09 -12.24
CA PRO A 28 7.59 -4.23 -11.29
C PRO A 28 8.69 -3.41 -11.98
N LEU A 29 8.79 -2.14 -11.62
CA LEU A 29 9.84 -1.24 -12.09
C LEU A 29 10.65 -0.73 -10.89
N ALA A 30 11.98 -0.68 -11.03
CA ALA A 30 12.82 -0.01 -10.06
C ALA A 30 12.54 1.50 -10.10
N VAL A 31 12.52 2.13 -8.93
CA VAL A 31 12.37 3.58 -8.79
C VAL A 31 13.41 4.10 -7.82
N GLU A 32 13.73 5.39 -7.97
CA GLU A 32 14.62 6.11 -7.07
C GLU A 32 13.96 7.44 -6.69
N VAL A 33 14.17 7.89 -5.46
CA VAL A 33 13.72 9.21 -5.01
C VAL A 33 14.57 10.28 -5.71
N ALA A 34 14.01 10.91 -6.74
CA ALA A 34 14.70 11.92 -7.53
C ALA A 34 15.01 13.21 -6.76
N LYS A 35 14.15 13.58 -5.80
CA LYS A 35 14.29 14.79 -4.99
C LYS A 35 13.62 14.60 -3.62
N GLU A 36 14.32 15.01 -2.57
CA GLU A 36 13.76 15.13 -1.22
C GLU A 36 12.95 16.44 -1.11
N VAL A 37 11.78 16.35 -0.46
CA VAL A 37 10.95 17.53 -0.19
C VAL A 37 11.10 17.86 1.28
N ASP A 38 11.68 19.02 1.58
CA ASP A 38 11.70 19.56 2.94
C ASP A 38 10.28 19.95 3.34
N SER A 39 9.61 19.13 4.14
CA SER A 39 8.45 19.52 4.96
C SER A 39 7.72 18.30 5.52
N PRO A 40 6.89 18.51 6.56
CA PRO A 40 5.79 17.59 6.82
C PRO A 40 4.94 17.39 5.55
N LEU A 41 4.52 16.15 5.31
CA LEU A 41 3.60 15.76 4.25
C LEU A 41 2.32 16.61 4.27
N LEU A 42 1.79 16.88 5.46
CA LEU A 42 0.59 17.70 5.69
C LEU A 42 0.69 18.48 7.00
N VAL A 43 0.04 19.64 7.04
CA VAL A 43 -0.23 20.40 8.27
C VAL A 43 -1.72 20.26 8.57
N LEU A 44 -2.05 19.77 9.75
CA LEU A 44 -3.41 19.51 10.20
C LEU A 44 -3.82 20.58 11.23
N SER A 45 -5.06 21.04 11.15
CA SER A 45 -5.60 22.09 12.02
C SER A 45 -5.77 21.67 13.49
N ILE A 46 -5.64 20.38 13.80
CA ILE A 46 -5.72 19.86 15.16
C ILE A 46 -4.46 20.23 15.94
N ASN A 47 -4.61 20.79 17.14
CA ASN A 47 -3.49 21.09 18.02
C ASN A 47 -3.27 19.98 19.06
N GLU A 48 -2.14 20.06 19.76
CA GLU A 48 -1.75 19.11 20.80
C GLU A 48 -2.73 19.01 21.96
N ASN A 49 -3.26 20.15 22.41
CA ASN A 49 -4.20 20.16 23.52
C ASN A 49 -5.48 19.40 23.18
N ASP A 50 -6.03 19.61 21.99
CA ASP A 50 -7.25 18.92 21.55
C ASP A 50 -7.04 17.41 21.45
N LEU A 51 -5.87 16.97 20.96
CA LEU A 51 -5.51 15.54 20.92
C LEU A 51 -5.43 14.94 22.33
N TYR A 52 -4.72 15.59 23.25
CA TYR A 52 -4.52 15.05 24.60
C TYR A 52 -5.80 15.11 25.45
N GLN A 53 -6.63 16.14 25.27
CA GLN A 53 -7.96 16.19 25.90
C GLN A 53 -8.90 15.10 25.38
N ALA A 54 -8.77 14.71 24.11
CA ALA A 54 -9.46 13.56 23.54
C ALA A 54 -8.89 12.20 24.00
N GLY A 55 -7.80 12.20 24.78
CA GLY A 55 -7.20 11.00 25.37
C GLY A 55 -6.11 10.34 24.53
N TYR A 56 -5.69 10.95 23.41
CA TYR A 56 -4.55 10.47 22.65
C TYR A 56 -3.24 10.74 23.38
N LYS A 57 -2.24 9.89 23.16
CA LYS A 57 -0.89 10.04 23.72
C LYS A 57 0.18 9.58 22.74
N ASN A 58 1.40 10.04 22.97
CA ASN A 58 2.56 9.54 22.25
C ASN A 58 2.66 8.02 22.36
N GLY A 59 2.85 7.35 21.23
CA GLY A 59 2.82 5.89 21.08
C GLY A 59 1.52 5.36 20.49
N ASP A 60 0.45 6.15 20.42
CA ASP A 60 -0.82 5.72 19.83
C ASP A 60 -0.72 5.67 18.29
N TRP A 61 -1.36 4.65 17.71
CA TRP A 61 -1.59 4.60 16.28
C TRP A 61 -2.91 5.29 15.95
N VAL A 62 -2.86 6.28 15.07
CA VAL A 62 -4.03 7.01 14.59
C VAL A 62 -4.31 6.69 13.13
N LEU A 63 -5.59 6.76 12.76
CA LEU A 63 -6.06 6.70 11.39
C LEU A 63 -6.65 8.06 11.04
N ILE A 64 -6.13 8.68 9.99
CA ILE A 64 -6.52 10.01 9.54
C ILE A 64 -7.26 9.85 8.23
N GLU A 65 -8.51 10.30 8.17
CA GLU A 65 -9.33 10.30 6.95
C GLU A 65 -9.34 11.69 6.33
N LEU A 66 -8.93 11.80 5.06
CA LEU A 66 -8.93 13.04 4.29
C LEU A 66 -9.44 12.74 2.87
N ASP A 67 -10.58 13.32 2.49
CA ASP A 67 -11.19 13.12 1.16
C ASP A 67 -11.32 11.64 0.76
N GLY A 68 -11.68 10.78 1.73
CA GLY A 68 -11.80 9.33 1.55
C GLY A 68 -10.48 8.56 1.50
N MET A 69 -9.33 9.25 1.64
CA MET A 69 -8.03 8.62 1.85
C MET A 69 -7.79 8.32 3.32
N LEU A 70 -7.29 7.13 3.62
CA LEU A 70 -6.94 6.72 4.97
C LEU A 70 -5.42 6.69 5.15
N ILE A 71 -4.91 7.48 6.09
CA ILE A 71 -3.49 7.55 6.41
C ILE A 71 -3.29 7.04 7.85
N LYS A 72 -2.56 5.94 7.99
CA LYS A 72 -2.13 5.44 9.30
C LYS A 72 -0.86 6.15 9.73
N ALA A 73 -0.84 6.68 10.95
CA ALA A 73 0.33 7.36 11.51
C ALA A 73 0.54 7.01 12.99
N LEU A 74 1.79 7.10 13.45
CA LEU A 74 2.15 7.02 14.86
C LEU A 74 2.13 8.43 15.46
N LEU A 75 1.41 8.66 16.55
CA LEU A 75 1.52 9.90 17.32
C LEU A 75 2.84 9.86 18.12
N ALA A 76 3.73 10.82 17.88
CA ALA A 76 5.02 10.88 18.57
C ALA A 76 5.53 12.33 18.69
N GLY A 77 6.49 12.54 19.61
CA GLY A 77 7.10 13.86 19.81
C GLY A 77 8.04 14.31 18.69
N SER A 78 8.41 13.43 17.75
CA SER A 78 9.27 13.75 16.60
C SER A 78 9.07 12.75 15.46
N ALA A 79 9.44 13.16 14.25
CA ALA A 79 9.30 12.33 13.05
C ALA A 79 10.15 11.04 13.12
N SER A 80 9.51 9.90 12.87
CA SER A 80 10.18 8.60 12.84
C SER A 80 10.93 8.34 11.53
N GLN A 81 11.98 7.54 11.60
CA GLN A 81 12.72 7.08 10.42
C GLN A 81 11.93 6.11 9.55
N GLN A 82 11.09 5.28 10.15
CA GLN A 82 10.52 4.10 9.47
C GLN A 82 9.01 4.17 9.29
N THR A 83 8.33 5.13 9.92
CA THR A 83 6.87 5.18 9.88
C THR A 83 6.34 6.60 9.70
N THR A 84 5.18 6.70 9.07
CA THR A 84 4.44 7.96 8.99
C THR A 84 4.10 8.40 10.40
N THR A 85 4.42 9.65 10.74
CA THR A 85 4.34 10.13 12.11
C THR A 85 3.49 11.39 12.18
N LEU A 86 2.54 11.44 13.10
CA LEU A 86 1.83 12.66 13.47
C LEU A 86 2.57 13.28 14.66
N VAL A 87 3.10 14.49 14.48
CA VAL A 87 3.72 15.27 15.56
C VAL A 87 2.76 16.36 15.97
N ALA A 88 2.26 16.28 17.20
CA ALA A 88 1.36 17.27 17.76
C ALA A 88 2.12 18.57 18.06
N GLY A 89 1.58 19.70 17.59
CA GLY A 89 2.13 21.02 17.87
C GLY A 89 1.11 21.94 18.55
N PRO A 90 1.56 23.08 19.09
CA PRO A 90 0.72 23.95 19.92
C PRO A 90 -0.44 24.58 19.16
N THR A 91 -0.29 24.82 17.85
CA THR A 91 -1.31 25.44 16.99
C THR A 91 -1.83 24.51 15.91
N SER A 92 -1.01 23.56 15.48
CA SER A 92 -1.29 22.62 14.40
C SER A 92 -0.43 21.37 14.59
N SER A 93 -0.85 20.28 13.99
CA SER A 93 -0.11 19.02 14.01
C SER A 93 0.48 18.73 12.64
N PHE A 94 1.64 18.10 12.63
CA PHE A 94 2.44 17.91 11.43
C PHE A 94 2.54 16.43 11.10
N LEU A 95 2.08 16.05 9.92
CA LEU A 95 2.17 14.68 9.44
C LEU A 95 3.45 14.52 8.64
N TYR A 96 4.37 13.65 9.07
CA TYR A 96 5.65 13.40 8.42
C TYR A 96 5.64 12.04 7.72
N THR A 97 6.28 11.98 6.55
CA THR A 97 6.72 10.72 5.97
C THR A 97 7.92 10.15 6.75
N PRO A 98 8.19 8.83 6.64
CA PRO A 98 9.39 8.23 7.21
C PRO A 98 10.67 8.96 6.79
N THR A 99 11.51 9.39 7.75
CA THR A 99 12.72 10.19 7.47
C THR A 99 13.90 9.38 6.90
N ALA A 100 13.75 8.05 6.78
CA ALA A 100 14.68 7.21 6.02
C ALA A 100 14.53 7.38 4.51
N ILE A 101 13.39 7.90 4.03
CA ILE A 101 13.16 8.18 2.60
C ILE A 101 13.85 9.49 2.26
N ARG A 102 15.03 9.39 1.64
CA ARG A 102 15.86 10.54 1.23
C ARG A 102 16.12 10.52 -0.26
N GLN A 103 16.63 11.62 -0.81
CA GLN A 103 17.12 11.64 -2.19
C GLN A 103 18.09 10.48 -2.42
N GLY A 104 17.88 9.75 -3.52
CA GLY A 104 18.67 8.56 -3.86
C GLY A 104 18.20 7.24 -3.24
N SER A 105 17.15 7.25 -2.41
CA SER A 105 16.57 6.01 -1.88
C SER A 105 15.97 5.18 -3.00
N SER A 106 16.26 3.88 -3.02
CA SER A 106 15.74 2.95 -4.02
C SER A 106 14.42 2.31 -3.56
N GLY A 107 13.59 1.94 -4.54
CA GLY A 107 12.31 1.29 -4.31
C GLY A 107 11.81 0.51 -5.52
N LEU A 108 10.60 -0.03 -5.39
CA LEU A 108 9.92 -0.78 -6.44
C LEU A 108 8.51 -0.22 -6.63
N LEU A 109 8.17 0.15 -7.87
CA LEU A 109 6.80 0.37 -8.29
C LEU A 109 6.21 -0.98 -8.72
N ILE A 110 5.26 -1.49 -7.95
CA ILE A 110 4.61 -2.78 -8.21
C ILE A 110 3.16 -2.53 -8.65
N PRO A 111 2.68 -3.20 -9.72
CA PRO A 111 1.29 -3.07 -10.14
C PRO A 111 0.33 -3.49 -9.02
N TYR A 112 -0.64 -2.63 -8.73
CA TYR A 112 -1.69 -2.94 -7.77
C TYR A 112 -2.50 -4.15 -8.25
N ARG A 113 -2.64 -5.14 -7.38
CA ARG A 113 -3.54 -6.28 -7.58
C ARG A 113 -4.54 -6.24 -6.43
N PRO A 114 -5.83 -5.95 -6.69
CA PRO A 114 -6.85 -6.10 -5.68
C PRO A 114 -6.69 -7.47 -5.05
N GLN A 115 -6.54 -7.50 -3.74
CA GLN A 115 -6.35 -8.74 -3.01
C GLN A 115 -7.63 -9.56 -3.17
N GLN A 116 -7.69 -10.46 -4.16
CA GLN A 116 -8.45 -11.69 -3.96
C GLN A 116 -7.82 -12.30 -2.71
N GLU A 117 -8.59 -12.29 -1.63
CA GLU A 117 -8.24 -12.79 -0.30
C GLU A 117 -7.12 -13.83 -0.37
N ARG A 118 -5.88 -13.41 -0.09
CA ARG A 118 -4.88 -14.36 0.40
C ARG A 118 -5.33 -14.72 1.80
N ALA A 119 -6.35 -15.57 1.91
CA ALA A 119 -6.57 -16.40 3.07
C ALA A 119 -5.39 -17.39 3.15
N GLN A 120 -4.25 -16.89 3.63
CA GLN A 120 -3.12 -17.69 4.05
C GLN A 120 -2.69 -17.21 5.43
N SER A 121 -3.56 -17.44 6.40
CA SER A 121 -3.20 -17.52 7.82
C SER A 121 -3.78 -18.81 8.39
N SER A 122 -3.31 -19.95 7.88
CA SER A 122 -3.46 -21.21 8.60
C SER A 122 -2.42 -21.22 9.73
N VAL A 123 -2.77 -20.70 10.89
CA VAL A 123 -2.03 -20.96 12.13
C VAL A 123 -2.64 -22.20 12.75
N SER A 124 -1.91 -23.31 12.72
CA SER A 124 -2.27 -24.52 13.47
C SER A 124 -1.74 -24.39 14.89
N PHE A 125 -2.63 -24.27 15.87
CA PHE A 125 -2.29 -24.45 17.28
C PHE A 125 -2.61 -25.89 17.66
N SER A 126 -1.57 -26.71 17.81
CA SER A 126 -1.65 -28.01 18.49
C SER A 126 -0.97 -27.86 19.84
N GLY A 127 -1.76 -27.87 20.91
CA GLY A 127 -1.27 -27.86 22.29
C GLY A 127 -2.37 -28.32 23.24
N SER A 128 -2.03 -29.24 24.14
CA SER A 128 -2.94 -29.70 25.20
C SER A 128 -2.88 -28.73 26.38
N PHE A 129 -4.00 -28.10 26.71
CA PHE A 129 -4.12 -27.24 27.89
C PHE A 129 -4.64 -28.06 29.07
N VAL A 130 -3.88 -28.10 30.16
CA VAL A 130 -4.32 -28.66 31.45
C VAL A 130 -4.71 -27.50 32.34
N PHE A 131 -5.97 -27.45 32.75
CA PHE A 131 -6.45 -26.51 33.75
C PHE A 131 -6.39 -27.17 35.12
N THR A 132 -5.76 -26.51 36.08
CA THR A 132 -5.84 -26.87 37.50
C THR A 132 -6.71 -25.83 38.22
N LEU A 133 -7.66 -26.32 39.02
CA LEU A 133 -8.60 -25.52 39.83
C LEU A 133 -7.94 -24.92 41.07
#